data_AF-A0A954TAD3-F1
#
_entry.id   AF-A0A954TAD3-F1
#
_cell.length_a   1.000
_cell.length_b   1.000
_cell.length_c   1.000
_cell.angle_alpha   90.00
_cell.angle_beta   90.00
_cell.angle_gamma   90.00
#
_symmetry.space_group_name_H-M   'P 1'
#
loop_
_entity.id
_entity.type
_entity.pdbx_description
1 polymer ?
#
loop_
_entity_poly.entity_id
_entity_poly.type
_entity_poly.pdbx_seq_one_letter_code
_entity_poly.pdbx_strand_id
1 'polypeptide(L)'
;MQEQPVRPIVEPPQSELTELAVSQANSSTTPPESGRSRLWIILLFVVIAIAGFASSTDWLDFLNLERQATQEDAPSTDLVTAEATPPDQSEALKNANSIADSTPPLSPLLPTKGDQFVAECRRVLEHLNSQLPDSLEAKEMSARYEFEFGEIEKASELWNTILQVNPNFVYALRGLGDVATTNGKLTDAVRYYRRAVLS
;
A
#
# COMPACT_ATOMS: atom_id res chain seq x y z
N MET A 1 -14.95 51.15 77.79
CA MET A 1 -15.92 50.57 76.84
C MET A 1 -16.30 51.65 75.84
N GLN A 2 -15.83 51.52 74.60
CA GLN A 2 -16.37 52.25 73.46
C GLN A 2 -16.48 51.25 72.31
N GLU A 3 -17.70 50.80 72.02
CA GLU A 3 -17.98 49.95 70.86
C GLU A 3 -18.07 50.83 69.61
N GLN A 4 -17.27 50.53 68.59
CA GLN A 4 -17.46 51.12 67.27
C GLN A 4 -18.62 50.41 66.55
N PRO A 5 -19.54 51.14 65.89
CA PRO A 5 -20.63 50.52 65.16
C PRO A 5 -20.10 49.81 63.91
N VAL A 6 -20.47 48.53 63.77
CA VAL A 6 -20.21 47.73 62.56
C VAL A 6 -20.93 48.36 61.37
N ARG A 7 -20.19 48.76 60.33
CA ARG A 7 -20.79 49.26 59.09
C ARG A 7 -21.47 48.09 58.34
N PRO A 8 -22.68 48.29 57.79
CA PRO A 8 -23.33 47.27 56.99
C PRO A 8 -22.53 47.04 55.69
N ILE A 9 -22.34 45.77 55.34
CA ILE A 9 -21.80 45.36 54.05
C ILE A 9 -22.89 45.65 53.01
N VAL A 10 -22.72 46.73 52.24
CA VAL A 10 -23.55 47.00 51.06
C VAL A 10 -22.94 46.20 49.93
N GLU A 11 -23.62 45.14 49.49
CA GLU A 11 -23.25 44.45 48.25
C GLU A 11 -23.43 45.42 47.07
N PRO A 12 -22.45 45.49 46.14
CA PRO A 12 -22.56 46.37 44.99
C PRO A 12 -23.74 45.96 44.10
N PRO A 13 -24.43 46.92 43.46
CA PRO A 13 -25.56 46.63 42.60
C PRO A 13 -25.14 45.71 41.45
N GLN A 14 -25.97 44.69 41.14
CA GLN A 14 -25.72 43.65 40.13
C GLN A 14 -25.34 44.18 38.73
N SER A 15 -25.63 45.45 38.44
CA SER A 15 -25.24 46.15 37.22
C SER A 15 -23.72 46.37 37.08
N GLU A 16 -23.00 46.62 38.18
CA GLU A 16 -21.54 46.79 38.15
C GLU A 16 -20.81 45.45 37.97
N LEU A 17 -21.37 44.37 38.51
CA LEU A 17 -20.84 43.02 38.33
C LEU A 17 -20.97 42.55 36.88
N THR A 18 -22.03 42.97 36.18
CA THR A 18 -22.22 42.67 34.76
C THR A 18 -21.28 43.50 33.88
N GLU A 19 -21.01 44.76 34.22
CA GLU A 19 -20.09 45.60 33.46
C GLU A 19 -18.62 45.15 33.59
N LEU A 20 -18.21 44.71 34.79
CA LEU A 20 -16.88 44.12 35.02
C LEU A 20 -16.72 42.75 34.32
N ALA A 21 -17.76 41.92 34.29
CA ALA A 21 -17.74 40.65 33.58
C ALA A 21 -17.67 40.83 32.04
N VAL A 22 -18.37 41.83 31.50
CA VAL A 22 -18.36 42.15 30.06
C VAL A 22 -17.03 42.78 29.64
N SER A 23 -16.43 43.63 30.49
CA SER A 23 -15.11 44.23 30.22
C SER A 23 -13.99 43.17 30.19
N GLN A 24 -14.02 42.15 31.06
CA GLN A 24 -13.03 41.07 31.03
C GLN A 24 -13.23 40.08 29.87
N ALA A 25 -14.47 39.88 29.41
CA ALA A 25 -14.76 38.96 28.31
C ALA A 25 -14.28 39.47 26.93
N ASN A 26 -14.16 40.78 26.73
CA ASN A 26 -13.84 41.38 25.43
C ASN A 26 -12.34 41.53 25.12
N SER A 27 -11.44 41.04 25.98
CA SER A 27 -9.98 41.18 25.80
C SER A 27 -9.23 39.89 25.41
N SER A 28 -9.92 38.77 25.14
CA SER A 28 -9.26 37.46 24.96
C SER A 28 -9.68 36.64 23.74
N THR A 29 -10.04 37.27 22.62
CA THR A 29 -10.27 36.57 21.35
C THR A 29 -9.73 37.34 20.15
N THR A 30 -8.41 37.31 19.98
CA THR A 30 -7.81 37.40 18.64
C THR A 30 -7.65 35.97 18.11
N PRO A 31 -8.29 35.59 16.99
CA PRO A 31 -8.08 34.28 16.39
C PRO A 31 -6.70 34.22 15.71
N PRO A 32 -5.99 33.08 15.72
CA PRO A 32 -4.74 32.95 14.99
C PRO A 32 -4.99 32.93 13.48
N GLU A 33 -4.81 34.07 12.81
CA GLU A 33 -4.49 34.09 11.39
C GLU A 33 -3.12 33.44 11.19
N SER A 34 -3.03 32.24 10.60
CA SER A 34 -1.89 31.82 9.76
C SER A 34 -1.97 30.36 9.26
N GLY A 35 -3.14 29.89 8.80
CA GLY A 35 -3.22 28.65 8.01
C GLY A 35 -2.90 28.83 6.52
N ARG A 36 -3.15 30.04 5.97
CA ARG A 36 -2.96 30.35 4.55
C ARG A 36 -1.57 30.89 4.21
N SER A 37 -0.88 31.49 5.16
CA SER A 37 0.42 32.16 4.95
C SER A 37 1.58 31.19 4.66
N ARG A 38 1.45 29.91 5.04
CA ARG A 38 2.53 28.92 4.89
C ARG A 38 2.38 27.98 3.69
N LEU A 39 1.19 27.90 3.08
CA LEU A 39 0.92 27.07 1.90
C LEU A 39 1.75 27.52 0.68
N TRP A 40 1.96 28.84 0.53
CA TRP A 40 2.77 29.37 -0.56
C TRP A 40 4.26 29.03 -0.43
N ILE A 41 4.77 28.86 0.79
CA ILE A 41 6.15 28.42 1.04
C ILE A 41 6.33 26.96 0.60
N ILE A 42 5.36 26.09 0.90
CA ILE A 42 5.40 24.69 0.47
C ILE A 42 5.34 24.59 -1.06
N LEU A 43 4.46 25.38 -1.71
CA LEU A 43 4.38 25.43 -3.17
C LEU A 43 5.69 25.91 -3.81
N LEU A 44 6.37 26.89 -3.20
CA LEU A 44 7.68 27.37 -3.66
C LEU A 44 8.74 26.26 -3.62
N PHE A 45 8.81 25.46 -2.55
CA PHE A 45 9.74 24.33 -2.45
C PHE A 45 9.47 23.24 -3.50
N VAL A 46 8.20 22.93 -3.80
CA VAL A 46 7.84 21.95 -4.84
C VAL A 46 8.28 22.44 -6.23
N VAL A 47 8.07 23.72 -6.54
CA VAL A 47 8.52 24.30 -7.83
C VAL A 47 10.05 24.29 -7.94
N ILE A 48 10.78 24.62 -6.87
CA ILE A 48 12.25 24.57 -6.85
C ILE A 48 12.75 23.13 -7.02
N ALA A 49 12.09 22.14 -6.42
CA ALA A 49 12.46 20.73 -6.58
C ALA A 49 12.26 20.23 -8.03
N ILE A 50 11.17 20.64 -8.67
CA ILE A 50 10.90 20.30 -10.08
C ILE A 50 11.89 21.03 -11.01
N ALA A 51 12.18 22.29 -10.75
CA ALA A 51 13.13 23.09 -11.55
C ALA A 51 14.58 22.64 -11.36
N GLY A 52 14.97 22.17 -10.16
CA GLY A 52 16.29 21.64 -9.86
C GLY A 52 16.56 20.26 -10.49
N PHE A 53 15.51 19.50 -10.82
CA PHE A 53 15.62 18.22 -11.52
C PHE A 53 15.82 18.38 -13.04
N ALA A 54 15.46 19.53 -13.60
CA ALA A 54 15.58 19.80 -15.04
C ALA A 54 16.88 20.54 -15.41
N SER A 55 17.70 20.95 -14.44
CA SER A 55 18.92 21.72 -14.67
C SER A 55 20.22 20.89 -14.62
N SER A 56 20.17 19.61 -14.23
CA SER A 56 21.26 18.69 -14.52
C SER A 56 21.07 18.13 -15.93
N THR A 57 22.01 18.42 -16.82
CA THR A 57 22.03 17.97 -18.22
C THR A 57 22.21 16.45 -18.38
N ASP A 58 21.97 15.65 -17.34
CA ASP A 58 22.27 14.21 -17.27
C ASP A 58 21.16 13.33 -17.88
N TRP A 59 20.00 13.89 -18.22
CA TRP A 59 18.89 13.12 -18.80
C TRP A 59 19.14 12.65 -20.24
N LEU A 60 19.95 13.39 -21.01
CA LEU A 60 20.30 13.00 -22.38
C LEU A 60 21.28 11.83 -22.41
N ASP A 61 22.14 11.69 -21.40
CA ASP A 61 23.01 10.52 -21.24
C ASP A 61 22.20 9.27 -20.84
N PHE A 62 21.20 9.42 -19.96
CA PHE A 62 20.32 8.33 -19.54
C PHE A 62 19.55 7.69 -20.73
N LEU A 63 18.99 8.50 -21.63
CA LEU A 63 18.31 7.98 -22.82
C LEU A 63 19.27 7.35 -23.85
N ASN A 64 20.55 7.72 -23.82
CA ASN A 64 21.55 7.15 -24.71
C ASN A 64 22.07 5.79 -24.20
N LEU A 65 22.02 5.55 -22.88
CA LEU A 65 22.33 4.26 -22.24
C LEU A 65 21.32 3.15 -22.62
N GLU A 66 20.02 3.46 -22.66
CA GLU A 66 18.99 2.49 -23.07
C GLU A 66 19.08 2.08 -24.55
N ARG A 67 19.58 3.00 -25.41
CA ARG A 67 19.79 2.70 -26.83
C ARG A 67 21.02 1.84 -27.08
N GLN A 68 22.06 1.94 -26.25
CA GLN A 68 23.25 1.10 -26.39
C GLN A 68 23.04 -0.32 -25.85
N ALA A 69 22.24 -0.49 -24.79
CA ALA A 69 21.92 -1.82 -24.23
C ALA A 69 21.11 -2.72 -25.19
N THR A 70 20.44 -2.14 -26.19
CA THR A 70 19.69 -2.89 -27.21
C THR A 70 20.51 -3.18 -28.47
N GLN A 71 21.75 -2.70 -28.55
CA GLN A 71 22.61 -2.81 -29.72
C GLN A 71 24.03 -3.25 -29.35
N GLU A 72 24.14 -4.24 -28.47
CA GLU A 72 25.40 -4.96 -28.25
C GLU A 72 25.34 -6.29 -29.03
N ASP A 73 26.24 -6.38 -30.01
CA ASP A 73 26.41 -7.47 -30.96
C ASP A 73 26.45 -8.84 -30.28
N ALA A 74 25.57 -9.74 -30.73
CA ALA A 74 25.66 -11.16 -30.39
C ALA A 74 27.01 -11.72 -30.86
N PRO A 75 27.85 -12.29 -29.97
CA PRO A 75 29.04 -13.01 -30.41
C PRO A 75 28.59 -14.27 -31.17
N SER A 76 29.03 -14.38 -32.41
CA SER A 76 28.94 -15.59 -33.23
C SER A 76 29.63 -16.73 -32.48
N THR A 77 28.85 -17.54 -31.79
CA THR A 77 29.33 -18.77 -31.16
C THR A 77 29.06 -19.90 -32.14
N ASP A 78 30.13 -20.58 -32.55
CA ASP A 78 30.13 -21.67 -33.51
C ASP A 78 29.06 -22.73 -33.16
N LEU A 79 28.13 -22.94 -34.09
CA LEU A 79 27.17 -24.03 -34.07
C LEU A 79 27.93 -25.36 -34.27
N VAL A 80 28.31 -25.99 -33.16
CA VAL A 80 28.41 -27.44 -33.13
C VAL A 80 26.98 -27.98 -33.12
N THR A 81 26.57 -28.53 -34.25
CA THR A 81 25.31 -29.27 -34.42
C THR A 81 25.28 -30.49 -33.50
N ALA A 82 24.89 -30.29 -32.25
CA ALA A 82 24.28 -31.36 -31.47
C ALA A 82 22.80 -31.32 -31.80
N GLU A 83 22.37 -32.28 -32.62
CA GLU A 83 20.95 -32.54 -32.91
C GLU A 83 20.27 -32.98 -31.61
N ALA A 84 19.92 -32.01 -30.77
CA ALA A 84 19.01 -32.19 -29.67
C ALA A 84 17.63 -32.38 -30.30
N THR A 85 17.26 -33.65 -30.50
CA THR A 85 15.88 -34.07 -30.76
C THR A 85 14.96 -33.21 -29.88
N PRO A 86 14.00 -32.46 -30.45
CA PRO A 86 13.08 -31.67 -29.66
C PRO A 86 12.47 -32.57 -28.59
N PRO A 87 12.45 -32.17 -27.30
CA PRO A 87 11.82 -32.98 -26.27
C PRO A 87 10.41 -33.31 -26.74
N ASP A 88 10.05 -34.60 -26.66
CA ASP A 88 8.78 -35.11 -27.15
C ASP A 88 7.64 -34.26 -26.61
N GLN A 89 7.13 -33.37 -27.47
CA GLN A 89 6.04 -32.47 -27.10
C GLN A 89 4.75 -33.26 -26.87
N SER A 90 4.72 -34.57 -27.15
CA SER A 90 3.54 -35.41 -26.89
C SER A 90 3.20 -35.47 -25.40
N GLU A 91 4.17 -35.45 -24.48
CA GLU A 91 3.87 -35.41 -23.03
C GLU A 91 3.40 -34.02 -22.58
N ALA A 92 4.03 -32.94 -23.07
CA ALA A 92 3.61 -31.57 -22.79
C ALA A 92 2.19 -31.29 -23.34
N LEU A 93 1.85 -31.82 -24.52
CA LEU A 93 0.54 -31.69 -25.15
C LEU A 93 -0.52 -32.60 -24.51
N LYS A 94 -0.14 -33.77 -23.98
CA LYS A 94 -1.05 -34.62 -23.19
C LYS A 94 -1.45 -33.93 -21.88
N ASN A 95 -0.50 -33.25 -21.21
CA ASN A 95 -0.79 -32.46 -20.01
C ASN A 95 -1.57 -31.17 -20.35
N ALA A 96 -1.35 -30.57 -21.53
CA ALA A 96 -2.11 -29.40 -21.97
C ALA A 96 -3.63 -29.69 -22.09
N ASN A 97 -4.03 -30.92 -22.44
CA ASN A 97 -5.45 -31.31 -22.49
C ASN A 97 -6.08 -31.48 -21.10
N SER A 98 -5.30 -31.84 -20.07
CA SER A 98 -5.77 -31.75 -18.67
C SER A 98 -5.86 -30.30 -18.19
N ILE A 99 -5.01 -29.42 -18.73
CA ILE A 99 -5.00 -28.01 -18.36
C ILE A 99 -6.08 -27.21 -19.12
N ALA A 100 -6.50 -27.66 -20.31
CA ALA A 100 -7.54 -27.00 -21.11
C ALA A 100 -8.90 -26.92 -20.39
N ASP A 101 -9.30 -27.97 -19.65
CA ASP A 101 -10.47 -27.95 -18.77
C ASP A 101 -10.25 -27.15 -17.48
N SER A 102 -8.99 -26.86 -17.14
CA SER A 102 -8.58 -26.05 -15.98
C SER A 102 -8.33 -24.58 -16.33
N THR A 103 -8.51 -24.19 -17.61
CA THR A 103 -8.36 -22.79 -18.01
C THR A 103 -9.26 -21.98 -17.08
N PRO A 104 -8.71 -21.03 -16.29
CA PRO A 104 -9.54 -20.14 -15.49
C PRO A 104 -10.57 -19.62 -16.44
N PRO A 105 -11.83 -19.52 -16.04
CA PRO A 105 -12.78 -19.06 -16.99
C PRO A 105 -12.39 -17.59 -17.14
N LEU A 106 -11.79 -17.30 -18.29
CA LEU A 106 -11.29 -16.00 -18.68
C LEU A 106 -12.28 -15.61 -19.74
N SER A 107 -13.10 -14.62 -19.44
CA SER A 107 -13.89 -14.00 -20.49
C SER A 107 -12.92 -13.55 -21.59
N PRO A 108 -13.16 -13.83 -22.88
CA PRO A 108 -12.24 -13.47 -23.96
C PRO A 108 -12.02 -11.95 -24.10
N LEU A 109 -12.75 -11.16 -23.32
CA LEU A 109 -12.60 -9.72 -23.18
C LEU A 109 -12.15 -9.40 -21.76
N LEU A 110 -10.98 -8.76 -21.64
CA LEU A 110 -10.54 -8.14 -20.39
C LEU A 110 -11.58 -7.08 -19.98
N PRO A 111 -12.11 -7.13 -18.75
CA PRO A 111 -13.10 -6.16 -18.29
C PRO A 111 -12.55 -4.74 -18.36
N THR A 112 -13.34 -3.82 -18.94
CA THR A 112 -12.96 -2.42 -19.15
C THR A 112 -13.30 -1.52 -17.96
N LYS A 113 -14.04 -2.04 -16.98
CA LYS A 113 -14.47 -1.33 -15.78
C LYS A 113 -13.93 -2.01 -14.52
N GLY A 114 -13.64 -1.22 -13.49
CA GLY A 114 -13.11 -1.69 -12.21
C GLY A 114 -13.95 -2.80 -11.58
N ASP A 115 -15.26 -2.59 -11.42
CA ASP A 115 -16.14 -3.59 -10.77
C ASP A 115 -16.17 -4.93 -11.51
N GLN A 116 -16.14 -4.89 -12.84
CA GLN A 116 -16.10 -6.10 -13.67
C GLN A 116 -14.75 -6.81 -13.55
N PHE A 117 -13.66 -6.06 -13.39
CA PHE A 117 -12.34 -6.61 -13.12
C PHE A 117 -12.30 -7.33 -11.77
N VAL A 118 -12.83 -6.71 -10.71
CA VAL A 118 -12.90 -7.34 -9.38
C VAL A 118 -13.74 -8.62 -9.40
N ALA A 119 -14.86 -8.61 -10.13
CA ALA A 119 -15.71 -9.79 -10.28
C ALA A 119 -14.99 -10.92 -11.03
N GLU A 120 -14.23 -10.60 -12.08
CA GLU A 120 -13.46 -11.60 -12.82
C GLU A 120 -12.31 -12.18 -11.98
N CYS A 121 -11.59 -11.35 -11.22
CA CYS A 121 -10.57 -11.83 -10.27
C CYS A 121 -11.16 -12.82 -9.27
N ARG A 122 -12.33 -12.53 -8.71
CA ARG A 122 -13.04 -13.42 -7.79
C ARG A 122 -13.37 -14.77 -8.44
N ARG A 123 -13.87 -14.74 -9.66
CA ARG A 123 -14.23 -15.95 -10.41
C ARG A 123 -13.02 -16.84 -10.70
N VAL A 124 -11.88 -16.23 -11.05
CA VAL A 124 -10.61 -16.95 -11.24
C VAL A 124 -10.17 -17.61 -9.93
N LEU A 125 -10.29 -16.92 -8.79
CA LEU A 125 -9.95 -17.48 -7.48
C LEU A 125 -10.88 -18.63 -7.06
N GLU A 126 -12.18 -18.49 -7.30
CA GLU A 126 -13.16 -19.56 -7.04
C GLU A 126 -12.83 -20.82 -7.85
N HIS A 127 -12.53 -20.64 -9.14
CA HIS A 127 -12.07 -21.75 -9.99
C HIS A 127 -10.78 -22.36 -9.45
N LEU A 128 -9.77 -21.55 -9.15
CA LEU A 128 -8.49 -22.01 -8.63
C LEU A 128 -8.65 -22.83 -7.34
N ASN A 129 -9.45 -22.34 -6.39
CA ASN A 129 -9.73 -23.02 -5.12
C ASN A 129 -10.56 -24.30 -5.31
N SER A 130 -11.40 -24.36 -6.35
CA SER A 130 -12.15 -25.58 -6.68
C SER A 130 -11.24 -26.69 -7.24
N GLN A 131 -10.24 -26.30 -8.02
CA GLN A 131 -9.30 -27.25 -8.64
C GLN A 131 -8.20 -27.67 -7.66
N LEU A 132 -7.79 -26.78 -6.77
CA LEU A 132 -6.65 -26.96 -5.86
C LEU A 132 -7.01 -26.60 -4.40
N PRO A 133 -7.94 -27.34 -3.75
CA PRO A 133 -8.48 -26.96 -2.45
C PRO A 133 -7.45 -26.96 -1.31
N ASP A 134 -6.40 -27.78 -1.41
CA ASP A 134 -5.34 -27.91 -0.40
C ASP A 134 -4.06 -27.13 -0.76
N SER A 135 -4.04 -26.39 -1.87
CA SER A 135 -2.86 -25.64 -2.29
C SER A 135 -2.67 -24.38 -1.42
N LEU A 136 -1.48 -24.26 -0.84
CA LEU A 136 -1.10 -23.05 -0.11
C LEU A 136 -0.95 -21.84 -1.05
N GLU A 137 -0.57 -22.08 -2.30
CA GLU A 137 -0.45 -21.07 -3.35
C GLU A 137 -1.82 -20.54 -3.76
N ALA A 138 -2.83 -21.41 -3.94
CA ALA A 138 -4.21 -20.99 -4.21
C ALA A 138 -4.79 -20.15 -3.06
N LYS A 139 -4.49 -20.56 -1.83
CA LYS A 139 -4.85 -19.83 -0.62
C LYS A 139 -4.11 -18.48 -0.50
N GLU A 140 -2.84 -18.42 -0.90
CA GLU A 140 -2.06 -17.17 -0.94
C GLU A 140 -2.65 -16.19 -1.94
N MET A 141 -3.04 -16.65 -3.12
CA MET A 141 -3.69 -15.80 -4.13
C MET A 141 -5.02 -15.23 -3.62
N SER A 142 -5.77 -16.02 -2.85
CA SER A 142 -6.97 -15.54 -2.17
C SER A 142 -6.64 -14.47 -1.12
N ALA A 143 -5.59 -14.68 -0.31
CA ALA A 143 -5.14 -13.69 0.67
C ALA A 143 -4.66 -12.39 0.00
N ARG A 144 -3.92 -12.49 -1.10
CA ARG A 144 -3.47 -11.35 -1.90
C ARG A 144 -4.66 -10.56 -2.43
N TYR A 145 -5.67 -11.23 -2.97
CA TYR A 145 -6.89 -10.58 -3.44
C TYR A 145 -7.58 -9.78 -2.33
N GLU A 146 -7.80 -10.38 -1.16
CA GLU A 146 -8.43 -9.68 -0.04
C GLU A 146 -7.61 -8.44 0.37
N PHE A 147 -6.28 -8.54 0.38
CA PHE A 147 -5.40 -7.41 0.71
C PHE A 147 -5.50 -6.26 -0.30
N GLU A 148 -5.40 -6.57 -1.60
CA GLU A 148 -5.44 -5.55 -2.67
C GLU A 148 -6.79 -4.82 -2.74
N PHE A 149 -7.88 -5.50 -2.36
CA PHE A 149 -9.23 -4.92 -2.35
C PHE A 149 -9.68 -4.40 -0.98
N GLY A 150 -8.77 -4.29 -0.01
CA GLY A 150 -8.98 -3.56 1.24
C GLY A 150 -9.49 -4.39 2.42
N GLU A 151 -9.70 -5.69 2.25
CA GLU A 151 -10.09 -6.63 3.31
C GLU A 151 -8.84 -7.14 4.06
N ILE A 152 -8.09 -6.21 4.65
CA ILE A 152 -6.74 -6.41 5.21
C ILE A 152 -6.76 -7.45 6.34
N GLU A 153 -7.76 -7.43 7.23
CA GLU A 153 -7.90 -8.36 8.34
C GLU A 153 -8.04 -9.80 7.81
N LYS A 154 -8.91 -9.99 6.82
CA LYS A 154 -9.16 -11.30 6.20
C LYS A 154 -7.91 -11.83 5.49
N ALA A 155 -7.17 -10.97 4.79
CA ALA A 155 -5.88 -11.33 4.21
C ALA A 155 -4.89 -11.81 5.28
N SER A 156 -4.82 -11.09 6.41
CA SER A 156 -3.94 -11.45 7.52
C SER A 156 -4.29 -12.81 8.14
N GLU A 157 -5.58 -13.13 8.28
CA GLU A 157 -6.04 -14.44 8.76
C GLU A 157 -5.64 -15.55 7.79
N LEU A 158 -5.86 -15.36 6.49
CA LEU A 158 -5.48 -16.34 5.47
C LEU A 158 -3.97 -16.59 5.48
N TRP A 159 -3.13 -15.56 5.51
CA TRP A 159 -1.68 -15.75 5.61
C TRP A 159 -1.26 -16.42 6.92
N ASN A 160 -1.88 -16.10 8.05
CA ASN A 160 -1.60 -16.78 9.31
C ASN A 160 -1.93 -18.28 9.23
N THR A 161 -3.05 -18.66 8.61
CA THR A 161 -3.38 -20.08 8.43
C THR A 161 -2.43 -20.80 7.47
N ILE A 162 -1.86 -20.11 6.47
CA ILE A 162 -0.79 -20.68 5.62
C ILE A 162 0.45 -20.95 6.47
N LEU A 163 0.84 -20.01 7.33
CA LEU A 163 2.01 -20.16 8.21
C LEU A 163 1.83 -21.22 9.31
N GLN A 164 0.59 -21.56 9.68
CA GLN A 164 0.33 -22.71 10.56
C GLN A 164 0.69 -24.04 9.90
N VAL A 165 0.54 -24.14 8.57
CA VAL A 165 0.88 -25.34 7.80
C VAL A 165 2.35 -25.33 7.38
N ASN A 166 2.82 -24.20 6.82
CA ASN A 166 4.21 -23.99 6.44
C ASN A 166 4.75 -22.69 7.08
N PRO A 167 5.44 -22.77 8.23
CA PRO A 167 5.96 -21.61 8.96
C PRO A 167 6.96 -20.73 8.20
N ASN A 168 7.53 -21.25 7.10
CA ASN A 168 8.54 -20.59 6.27
C ASN A 168 8.00 -20.23 4.88
N PHE A 169 6.68 -20.23 4.69
CA PHE A 169 6.08 -19.85 3.40
C PHE A 169 6.34 -18.36 3.11
N VAL A 170 7.30 -18.10 2.22
CA VAL A 170 7.86 -16.76 1.91
C VAL A 170 6.76 -15.75 1.61
N TYR A 171 5.79 -16.10 0.76
CA TYR A 171 4.74 -15.18 0.32
C TYR A 171 3.79 -14.77 1.45
N ALA A 172 3.51 -15.67 2.40
CA ALA A 172 2.69 -15.35 3.57
C ALA A 172 3.44 -14.50 4.59
N LEU A 173 4.75 -14.75 4.79
CA LEU A 173 5.59 -13.87 5.59
C LEU A 173 5.67 -12.46 4.98
N ARG A 174 5.87 -12.37 3.67
CA ARG A 174 5.81 -11.09 2.94
C ARG A 174 4.44 -10.41 3.12
N GLY A 175 3.35 -11.14 2.92
CA GLY A 175 1.99 -10.61 3.09
C GLY A 175 1.71 -10.04 4.48
N LEU A 176 2.11 -10.74 5.55
CA LEU A 176 2.00 -10.20 6.92
C LEU A 176 2.93 -8.99 7.15
N GLY A 177 4.06 -8.93 6.46
CA GLY A 177 4.90 -7.74 6.38
C GLY A 177 4.15 -6.56 5.75
N ASP A 178 3.47 -6.79 4.62
CA ASP A 178 2.66 -5.78 3.92
C ASP A 178 1.55 -5.26 4.85
N VAL A 179 0.82 -6.17 5.54
CA VAL A 179 -0.21 -5.82 6.53
C VAL A 179 0.36 -4.99 7.68
N ALA A 180 1.53 -5.35 8.20
CA ALA A 180 2.17 -4.60 9.27
C ALA A 180 2.60 -3.20 8.81
N THR A 181 3.11 -3.07 7.57
CA THR A 181 3.41 -1.77 6.96
C THR A 181 2.16 -0.91 6.84
N THR A 182 1.07 -1.43 6.29
CA THR A 182 -0.19 -0.68 6.13
C THR A 182 -0.74 -0.21 7.47
N ASN A 183 -0.57 -0.99 8.53
CA ASN A 183 -0.98 -0.64 9.90
C ASN A 183 0.02 0.25 10.65
N GLY A 184 1.12 0.69 10.03
CA GLY A 184 2.16 1.50 10.67
C GLY A 184 3.02 0.74 11.69
N LYS A 185 2.89 -0.59 11.79
CA LYS A 185 3.64 -1.45 12.71
C LYS A 185 5.00 -1.84 12.09
N LEU A 186 5.84 -0.84 11.83
CA LEU A 186 7.07 -1.01 11.05
C LEU A 186 8.06 -2.02 11.66
N THR A 187 8.16 -2.09 13.00
CA THR A 187 9.01 -3.07 13.68
C THR A 187 8.58 -4.51 13.40
N ASP A 188 7.27 -4.77 13.37
CA ASP A 188 6.72 -6.09 13.03
C ASP A 188 6.93 -6.40 11.55
N ALA A 189 6.75 -5.39 10.68
CA ALA A 189 6.97 -5.54 9.24
C ALA A 189 8.41 -5.97 8.94
N VAL A 190 9.41 -5.29 9.53
CA VAL A 190 10.82 -5.66 9.40
C VAL A 190 11.08 -7.09 9.88
N ARG A 191 10.46 -7.51 10.98
CA ARG A 191 10.58 -8.89 11.48
C ARG A 191 10.05 -9.91 10.46
N TYR A 192 8.88 -9.65 9.88
CA TYR A 192 8.28 -10.54 8.88
C TYR A 192 9.11 -10.60 7.58
N TYR A 193 9.51 -9.44 7.03
CA TYR A 193 10.34 -9.42 5.83
C TYR A 193 11.70 -10.09 6.04
N ARG A 194 12.33 -9.87 7.20
CA ARG A 194 13.59 -10.54 7.53
C ARG A 194 13.42 -12.06 7.58
N ARG A 195 12.32 -12.55 8.16
CA ARG A 195 12.01 -13.98 8.12
C ARG A 195 11.81 -14.48 6.69
N ALA A 196 11.12 -13.71 5.83
CA ALA A 196 10.88 -14.09 4.43
C ALA A 196 12.16 -14.16 3.58
N VAL A 197 13.19 -13.37 3.91
CA VAL A 197 14.50 -13.42 3.22
C VAL A 197 15.37 -14.56 3.73
N LEU A 198 15.15 -15.01 4.97
CA LEU A 198 15.94 -16.06 5.63
C LEU A 198 15.29 -17.45 5.59
N SER A 199 14.03 -17.54 5.14
CA SER A 199 13.21 -18.75 5.14
C SER A 199 13.63 -19.78 4.11
#